data_AF-A0A425VTD2-F1
#
_entry.id   AF-A0A425VTD2-F1
#
_cell.length_a   1.000
_cell.length_b   1.000
_cell.length_c   1.000
_cell.angle_alpha   90.00
_cell.angle_beta   90.00
_cell.angle_gamma   90.00
#
_symmetry.space_group_name_H-M   'P 1'
#
loop_
_entity.id
_entity.type
_entity.pdbx_description
1 polymer ?
#
loop_
_entity_poly.entity_id
_entity_poly.type
_entity_poly.pdbx_seq_one_letter_code
_entity_poly.pdbx_strand_id
1 'polypeptide(L)'
;MADLGGFDPQKLMMAVMMGRGGEALSMLKSLDVDTIARLVDAAKLSASPEALHEAIAGSGSIDELLSKVEKDCGLSLGDLASMATGFMGRKG
;
A
#
# COMPACT_ATOMS: atom_id res chain seq x y z
N MET A 1 4.43 -18.79 1.23
CA MET A 1 4.44 -17.32 1.22
C MET A 1 3.51 -16.90 0.10
N ALA A 2 2.56 -15.99 0.33
CA ALA A 2 1.75 -15.50 -0.78
C ALA A 2 2.69 -14.80 -1.76
N ASP A 3 2.74 -15.31 -2.98
CA ASP A 3 3.48 -14.68 -4.06
C ASP A 3 2.65 -13.46 -4.50
N LEU A 4 3.09 -12.27 -4.10
CA LEU A 4 2.50 -10.98 -4.48
C LEU A 4 3.15 -10.47 -5.77
N GLY A 5 3.56 -11.36 -6.68
CA GLY A 5 4.17 -10.98 -7.96
C GLY A 5 5.52 -10.26 -7.83
N GLY A 6 6.29 -10.56 -6.76
CA GLY A 6 7.56 -9.88 -6.48
C GLY A 6 7.46 -8.62 -5.62
N PHE A 7 6.27 -8.25 -5.14
CA PHE A 7 6.11 -7.22 -4.13
C PHE A 7 6.66 -7.69 -2.77
N ASP A 8 7.63 -6.92 -2.26
CA ASP A 8 8.28 -7.18 -0.99
C ASP A 8 7.82 -6.15 0.05
N PRO A 9 6.86 -6.51 0.93
CA PRO A 9 6.32 -5.58 1.92
C PRO A 9 7.39 -5.08 2.90
N GLN A 10 8.47 -5.84 3.13
CA GLN A 10 9.58 -5.39 3.97
C GLN A 10 10.35 -4.25 3.30
N LYS A 11 10.60 -4.36 1.99
CA LYS A 11 11.24 -3.29 1.23
C LYS A 11 10.39 -2.03 1.20
N LEU A 12 9.06 -2.16 1.04
CA LEU A 12 8.16 -1.02 1.11
C LEU A 12 8.26 -0.33 2.48
N MET A 13 8.15 -1.12 3.56
CA MET A 13 8.23 -0.58 4.93
C MET A 13 9.58 0.08 5.21
N MET A 14 10.68 -0.50 4.73
CA MET A 14 12.02 0.04 4.88
C MET A 14 12.23 1.32 4.04
N ALA A 15 11.64 1.41 2.84
CA ALA A 15 11.65 2.63 2.05
C ALA A 15 10.88 3.76 2.75
N VAL A 16 9.70 3.47 3.31
CA VAL A 16 8.92 4.43 4.09
C VAL A 16 9.67 4.90 5.35
N MET A 17 10.21 3.96 6.15
CA MET A 17 10.95 4.30 7.38
C MET A 17 12.22 5.11 7.13
N MET A 18 12.90 4.88 6.00
CA MET A 18 14.09 5.65 5.62
C MET A 18 13.78 6.96 4.90
N GLY A 19 12.52 7.38 4.83
CA GLY A 19 12.11 8.61 4.14
C GLY A 19 12.30 8.53 2.61
N ARG A 20 12.45 7.33 2.05
CA ARG A 20 12.59 7.09 0.60
C ARG A 20 11.22 6.99 -0.05
N GLY A 21 10.44 8.06 0.07
CA GLY A 21 9.07 8.14 -0.46
C GLY A 21 8.98 7.84 -1.95
N GLY A 22 9.96 8.27 -2.76
CA GLY A 22 9.97 7.98 -4.21
C GLY A 22 10.15 6.49 -4.54
N GLU A 23 10.96 5.77 -3.75
CA GLU A 23 11.15 4.32 -3.89
C GLU A 23 9.88 3.58 -3.46
N ALA A 24 9.31 3.97 -2.32
CA ALA A 24 8.04 3.44 -1.82
C ALA A 24 6.90 3.62 -2.82
N LEU A 25 6.77 4.81 -3.41
CA LEU A 25 5.76 5.09 -4.42
C LEU A 25 5.97 4.27 -5.70
N SER A 26 7.22 4.13 -6.16
CA SER A 26 7.52 3.29 -7.34
C SER A 26 7.15 1.83 -7.11
N MET A 27 7.41 1.31 -5.91
CA MET A 27 6.98 -0.03 -5.52
C MET A 27 5.47 -0.16 -5.50
N LEU A 28 4.75 0.81 -4.93
CA LEU A 28 3.27 0.80 -4.95
C LEU A 28 2.72 0.87 -6.37
N LYS A 29 3.34 1.67 -7.26
CA LYS A 29 2.94 1.78 -8.68
C LYS A 29 3.21 0.52 -9.48
N SER A 30 4.09 -0.37 -9.02
CA SER A 30 4.29 -1.69 -9.64
C SER A 30 3.25 -2.72 -9.22
N LEU A 31 2.34 -2.39 -8.30
CA LEU A 31 1.29 -3.29 -7.86
C LEU A 31 0.10 -3.25 -8.81
N ASP A 32 -0.33 -4.42 -9.25
CA ASP A 32 -1.62 -4.58 -9.91
C ASP A 32 -2.79 -4.45 -8.92
N VAL A 33 -3.97 -4.10 -9.46
CA VAL A 33 -5.24 -4.02 -8.71
C VAL A 33 -5.52 -5.27 -7.88
N ASP A 34 -5.26 -6.47 -8.40
CA ASP A 34 -5.48 -7.73 -7.66
C ASP A 34 -4.61 -7.84 -6.41
N THR A 35 -3.35 -7.39 -6.50
CA THR A 35 -2.43 -7.38 -5.36
C THR A 35 -2.88 -6.37 -4.32
N ILE A 36 -3.31 -5.18 -4.76
CA ILE A 36 -3.90 -4.17 -3.89
C ILE A 36 -5.18 -4.69 -3.21
N ALA A 37 -6.05 -5.40 -3.94
CA ALA A 37 -7.26 -5.98 -3.38
C ALA A 37 -6.96 -6.98 -2.27
N ARG A 38 -5.96 -7.83 -2.47
CA ARG A 38 -5.48 -8.76 -1.42
C ARG A 38 -4.90 -8.03 -0.22
N LEU A 39 -4.21 -6.90 -0.41
CA LEU A 39 -3.66 -6.09 0.68
C LEU A 39 -4.76 -5.41 1.50
N VAL A 40 -5.75 -4.84 0.82
CA VAL A 40 -6.94 -4.22 1.44
C VAL A 40 -7.72 -5.25 2.24
N ASP A 41 -7.98 -6.44 1.68
CA ASP A 41 -8.68 -7.53 2.36
C ASP A 41 -7.89 -8.06 3.57
N ALA A 42 -6.58 -8.26 3.41
CA ALA A 42 -5.70 -8.70 4.50
C ALA A 42 -5.64 -7.69 5.65
N ALA A 43 -5.67 -6.39 5.34
CA ALA A 43 -5.74 -5.31 6.33
C ALA A 43 -7.17 -5.03 6.82
N LYS A 44 -8.18 -5.75 6.31
CA LYS A 44 -9.61 -5.57 6.63
C LYS A 44 -10.08 -4.13 6.42
N LEU A 45 -9.57 -3.49 5.38
CA LEU A 45 -9.91 -2.12 5.04
C LEU A 45 -11.17 -2.09 4.16
N SER A 46 -11.99 -1.07 4.34
CA SER A 46 -13.20 -0.84 3.54
C SER A 46 -12.95 -0.06 2.25
N ALA A 47 -11.69 0.19 1.89
CA ALA A 47 -11.33 0.95 0.69
C ALA A 47 -11.55 0.14 -0.59
N SER A 48 -11.92 0.80 -1.69
CA SER A 48 -11.96 0.17 -3.00
C SER A 48 -10.52 -0.04 -3.51
N PRO A 49 -10.15 -1.28 -3.89
CA PRO A 49 -8.83 -1.56 -4.47
C PRO A 49 -8.56 -0.77 -5.75
N GLU A 50 -9.59 -0.56 -6.57
CA GLU A 50 -9.53 0.21 -7.80
C GLU A 50 -9.25 1.69 -7.51
N ALA A 51 -9.99 2.28 -6.56
CA ALA A 51 -9.77 3.65 -6.13
C ALA A 51 -8.35 3.85 -5.55
N LEU A 52 -7.86 2.88 -4.78
CA LEU A 52 -6.52 2.91 -4.24
C LEU A 52 -5.45 2.82 -5.34
N HIS A 53 -5.65 1.96 -6.34
CA HIS A 53 -4.77 1.83 -7.48
C HIS A 53 -4.73 3.11 -8.33
N GLU A 54 -5.87 3.73 -8.60
CA GLU A 54 -5.94 5.02 -9.30
C GLU A 54 -5.24 6.13 -8.49
N ALA A 55 -5.44 6.17 -7.17
CA ALA A 55 -4.77 7.11 -6.29
C ALA A 55 -3.24 6.92 -6.33
N ILE A 56 -2.76 5.67 -6.29
CA ILE A 56 -1.33 5.33 -6.40
C ILE A 56 -0.77 5.77 -7.75
N ALA A 57 -1.44 5.42 -8.86
CA ALA A 57 -1.00 5.78 -10.21
C ALA A 57 -0.94 7.30 -10.42
N GLY A 58 -1.97 8.01 -9.94
CA GLY A 58 -2.12 9.45 -10.07
C GLY A 58 -1.33 10.29 -9.07
N SER A 59 -0.59 9.69 -8.14
CA SER A 59 0.20 10.43 -7.14
C SER A 59 1.63 10.68 -7.61
N GLY A 60 2.16 11.89 -7.36
CA GLY A 60 3.56 12.26 -7.62
C GLY A 60 4.50 11.97 -6.45
N SER A 61 3.97 11.90 -5.23
CA SER A 61 4.72 11.61 -3.99
C SER A 61 3.91 10.75 -3.02
N ILE A 62 4.57 10.21 -1.99
CA ILE A 62 3.89 9.49 -0.91
C ILE A 62 3.00 10.42 -0.09
N ASP A 63 3.41 11.66 0.17
CA ASP A 63 2.58 12.63 0.89
C ASP A 63 1.29 12.95 0.12
N GLU A 64 1.38 13.07 -1.20
CA GLU A 64 0.21 13.28 -2.06
C GLU A 64 -0.71 12.05 -2.06
N LEU A 65 -0.12 10.85 -2.14
CA LEU A 65 -0.86 9.60 -2.04
C LEU A 65 -1.59 9.50 -0.70
N LEU A 66 -0.91 9.79 0.41
CA LEU A 66 -1.47 9.78 1.76
C LEU A 66 -2.67 10.71 1.85
N SER A 67 -2.53 11.95 1.36
CA SER A 67 -3.62 12.92 1.36
C SER A 67 -4.81 12.47 0.50
N LYS A 68 -4.55 11.81 -0.64
CA LYS A 68 -5.59 11.25 -1.52
C LYS A 68 -6.30 10.08 -0.87
N VAL A 69 -5.59 9.07 -0.35
CA VAL A 69 -6.25 7.91 0.27
C VAL A 69 -6.97 8.27 1.56
N GLU A 70 -6.50 9.28 2.30
CA GLU A 70 -7.19 9.80 3.48
C GLU A 70 -8.51 10.48 3.09
N LYS A 71 -8.52 11.29 2.02
CA LYS A 71 -9.73 11.97 1.54
C LYS A 71 -10.70 11.05 0.80
N ASP A 72 -10.19 10.22 -0.09
CA ASP A 72 -10.98 9.47 -1.06
C ASP A 72 -11.35 8.08 -0.55
N CYS A 73 -10.47 7.46 0.24
CA CYS A 73 -10.65 6.11 0.76
C CYS A 73 -10.89 6.08 2.29
N GLY A 74 -10.75 7.21 2.99
CA GLY A 74 -10.83 7.27 4.44
C GLY A 74 -9.72 6.51 5.15
N LEU A 75 -8.58 6.27 4.47
CA LEU A 75 -7.47 5.48 4.99
C LEU A 75 -6.42 6.37 5.65
N SER A 76 -5.96 5.97 6.83
CA SER A 76 -4.85 6.60 7.53
C SER A 76 -3.49 6.01 7.12
N LEU A 77 -2.40 6.71 7.48
CA LEU A 77 -1.04 6.16 7.41
C LEU A 77 -0.93 4.80 8.14
N GLY A 78 -1.67 4.64 9.24
CA GLY A 78 -1.72 3.39 10.01
C GLY A 78 -2.39 2.24 9.25
N ASP A 79 -3.35 2.55 8.40
CA ASP A 79 -4.02 1.56 7.54
C ASP A 79 -3.11 1.12 6.40
N LEU A 80 -2.41 2.05 5.75
CA LEU A 80 -1.39 1.72 4.76
C LEU A 80 -0.23 0.92 5.37
N ALA A 81 0.20 1.29 6.58
CA ALA A 81 1.18 0.51 7.34
C ALA A 81 0.62 -0.88 7.70
N SER A 82 -0.68 -1.00 8.01
CA SER A 82 -1.35 -2.28 8.23
C SER A 82 -1.48 -3.11 6.95
N MET A 83 -1.59 -2.51 5.76
CA MET A 83 -1.47 -3.25 4.50
C MET A 83 -0.06 -3.80 4.31
N ALA A 84 0.96 -2.99 4.60
CA ALA A 84 2.36 -3.40 4.50
C ALA A 84 2.74 -4.46 5.57
N THR A 85 2.18 -4.37 6.77
CA THR A 85 2.53 -5.24 7.92
C THR A 85 1.54 -6.38 8.17
N GLY A 86 0.30 -6.30 7.67
CA GLY A 86 -0.73 -7.34 7.78
C GLY A 86 -0.29 -8.66 7.14
N PHE A 87 0.66 -8.59 6.20
CA PHE A 87 1.35 -9.76 5.66
C PHE A 87 2.43 -10.36 6.59
N MET A 88 3.06 -9.57 7.48
CA MET A 88 3.98 -10.08 8.50
C MET A 88 3.26 -10.81 9.64
N GLY A 89 2.01 -10.42 9.93
CA GLY A 89 1.24 -10.91 11.09
C GLY A 89 0.67 -12.32 10.94
N ARG A 90 0.60 -12.88 9.72
CA ARG A 90 0.07 -14.24 9.50
C ARG A 90 1.15 -15.31 9.69
N LYS A 91 1.74 -15.36 10.88
CA LYS A 91 2.28 -16.60 11.46
C LYS A 91 1.14 -17.24 12.26
N GLY A 92 0.36 -18.07 11.58
CA GLY A 92 -0.68 -18.91 12.16
C GLY A 92 -0.90 -20.09 11.24
#